data_AF-A0A8E2JS46-F1
#
_entry.id   AF-A0A8E2JS46-F1
#
_cell.length_a   1.000
_cell.length_b   1.000
_cell.length_c   1.000
_cell.angle_alpha   90.00
_cell.angle_beta   90.00
_cell.angle_gamma   90.00
#
_symmetry.space_group_name_H-M   'P 1'
#
loop_
_entity.id
_entity.type
_entity.pdbx_description
1 polymer ?
#
loop_
_entity_poly.entity_id
_entity_poly.type
_entity_poly.pdbx_seq_one_letter_code
_entity_poly.pdbx_strand_id
1 'polypeptide(L)'
;MDPATAQTALRLQLDDISKVLEELNKSNGKSSNEGVAFRTLQKDIQKEIEVLENRTLALRILRSEHDDVNRFQALLQEERQAIEDHQLACRLVSSPVQEEAPKTTSTALILAKDADNTGEENFQNTIYNDLGASIPLFYDYDSKSRGGRGEPSRPRNSTKYKGKAKAVETHIACCACLENKPHFDVLQLACKREENHAYCRECLLDLFASSMTDSTLFPPRCCGNPIPVEAAAVFFTPAFVTRFKEKSIELSTPNPCYCSNQNCAKFINPRNIKSDLATCTNCQTKTCTTCKGPAHLGLCPSDPNVKLLMDEAGRRQWQRCYSCRNMVEMTVGCFHVVCRCGAAFCYLCGVQWKRCKCPFSDANRLLQAAATLDQEELDLAPPPAPAVEQTVQVVQNNDQCLHQAWTREYRKDGHDTNCELCDADHLFFINECSDCALRACNRCMHNRL
;
A
#
# COMPACT_ATOMS: atom_id res chain seq x y z
N MET A 1 -27.77 -31.79 -6.98
CA MET A 1 -28.65 -31.56 -8.14
C MET A 1 -28.01 -30.44 -8.95
N ASP A 2 -27.86 -30.58 -10.27
CA ASP A 2 -27.36 -29.50 -11.11
C ASP A 2 -28.38 -28.34 -11.15
N PRO A 3 -27.92 -27.07 -11.24
CA PRO A 3 -28.80 -25.91 -11.17
C PRO A 3 -29.82 -25.87 -12.32
N ALA A 4 -29.49 -26.45 -13.48
CA ALA A 4 -30.38 -26.53 -14.63
C ALA A 4 -31.55 -27.52 -14.40
N THR A 5 -31.29 -28.69 -13.82
CA THR A 5 -32.36 -29.62 -13.42
C THR A 5 -33.21 -29.04 -12.29
N ALA A 6 -32.62 -28.38 -11.31
CA ALA A 6 -33.36 -27.72 -10.23
C ALA A 6 -34.29 -26.61 -10.78
N GLN A 7 -33.79 -25.77 -11.70
CA GLN A 7 -34.57 -24.76 -12.38
C GLN A 7 -35.74 -25.35 -13.19
N THR A 8 -35.50 -26.47 -13.88
CA THR A 8 -36.54 -27.17 -14.65
C THR A 8 -37.63 -27.73 -13.71
N ALA A 9 -37.25 -28.30 -12.57
CA ALA A 9 -38.19 -28.80 -11.58
C ALA A 9 -39.06 -27.68 -10.98
N LEU A 10 -38.47 -26.53 -10.64
CA LEU A 10 -39.21 -25.38 -10.12
C LEU A 10 -40.16 -24.77 -11.16
N ARG A 11 -39.77 -24.75 -12.44
CA ARG A 11 -40.65 -24.29 -13.53
C ARG A 11 -41.87 -25.20 -13.71
N LEU A 12 -41.69 -26.52 -13.60
CA LEU A 12 -42.81 -27.47 -13.62
C LEU A 12 -43.77 -27.25 -12.44
N GLN A 13 -43.24 -27.01 -11.23
CA GLN A 13 -44.06 -26.66 -10.07
C GLN A 13 -44.82 -25.35 -10.26
N LEU A 14 -44.19 -24.35 -10.89
CA LEU A 14 -44.83 -23.08 -11.20
C LEU A 14 -46.01 -23.24 -12.19
N ASP A 15 -45.85 -24.10 -13.20
CA ASP A 15 -46.90 -24.43 -14.16
C ASP A 15 -48.09 -25.13 -13.49
N ASP A 16 -47.81 -26.06 -12.57
CA ASP A 16 -48.86 -26.77 -11.83
C ASP A 16 -49.62 -25.85 -10.88
N ILE A 17 -48.93 -24.95 -10.16
CA ILE A 17 -49.57 -23.94 -9.31
C ILE A 17 -50.41 -22.97 -10.14
N SER A 18 -49.95 -22.61 -11.33
CA SER A 18 -50.68 -21.72 -12.23
C SER A 18 -52.00 -22.35 -12.69
N LYS A 19 -52.01 -23.65 -13.04
CA LYS A 19 -53.25 -24.39 -13.35
C LYS A 19 -54.21 -24.44 -12.17
N VAL A 20 -53.72 -24.70 -10.96
CA VAL A 20 -54.55 -24.71 -9.74
C VAL A 20 -55.16 -23.33 -9.48
N LEU A 21 -54.40 -22.25 -9.67
CA LEU A 21 -54.91 -20.89 -9.56
C LEU A 21 -55.97 -20.56 -10.62
N GLU A 22 -55.83 -21.06 -11.85
CA GLU A 22 -56.84 -20.91 -12.90
C GLU A 22 -58.15 -21.62 -12.56
N GLU A 23 -58.09 -22.83 -11.98
CA GLU A 23 -59.27 -23.57 -11.52
C GLU A 23 -59.97 -22.87 -10.35
N LEU A 24 -59.21 -22.40 -9.36
CA LEU A 24 -59.73 -21.66 -8.20
C LEU A 24 -60.37 -20.32 -8.57
N ASN A 25 -59.87 -19.67 -9.64
CA ASN A 25 -60.47 -18.45 -10.16
C ASN A 25 -61.80 -18.70 -10.89
N LYS A 26 -62.01 -19.89 -11.47
CA LYS A 26 -63.27 -20.29 -12.12
C LYS A 26 -64.36 -20.64 -11.08
N SER A 27 -63.98 -21.13 -9.89
CA SER A 27 -64.90 -21.54 -8.82
C SER A 27 -65.31 -20.41 -7.85
N ASN A 28 -65.21 -19.14 -8.26
CA ASN A 28 -65.73 -17.96 -7.55
C ASN A 28 -65.12 -17.66 -6.16
N GLY A 29 -63.81 -17.88 -5.99
CA GLY A 29 -63.11 -17.67 -4.71
C GLY A 29 -61.86 -16.79 -4.78
N LYS A 30 -61.93 -15.58 -5.35
CA LYS A 30 -60.78 -14.63 -5.35
C LYS A 30 -60.25 -14.30 -3.94
N SER A 31 -61.06 -14.53 -2.90
CA SER A 31 -60.76 -14.31 -1.48
C SER A 31 -60.67 -15.60 -0.64
N SER A 32 -60.57 -16.79 -1.26
CA SER A 32 -60.31 -18.02 -0.49
C SER A 32 -58.88 -17.97 0.07
N ASN A 33 -58.73 -18.33 1.36
CA ASN A 33 -57.42 -18.44 2.03
C ASN A 33 -56.46 -19.35 1.25
N GLU A 34 -56.99 -20.37 0.57
CA GLU A 34 -56.23 -21.27 -0.32
C GLU A 34 -55.67 -20.54 -1.54
N GLY A 35 -56.46 -19.68 -2.19
CA GLY A 35 -56.01 -18.89 -3.34
C GLY A 35 -54.98 -17.82 -2.96
N VAL A 36 -54.97 -17.33 -1.72
CA VAL A 36 -53.89 -16.47 -1.21
C VAL A 36 -52.62 -17.29 -0.98
N ALA A 37 -52.71 -18.48 -0.39
CA ALA A 37 -51.58 -19.37 -0.15
C ALA A 37 -50.87 -19.78 -1.46
N PHE A 38 -51.62 -20.20 -2.49
CA PHE A 38 -51.05 -20.57 -3.79
C PHE A 38 -50.39 -19.38 -4.52
N ARG A 39 -50.92 -18.16 -4.37
CA ARG A 39 -50.28 -16.94 -4.93
C ARG A 39 -48.99 -16.57 -4.20
N THR A 40 -48.92 -16.79 -2.89
CA THR A 40 -47.67 -16.60 -2.13
C THR A 40 -46.63 -17.64 -2.55
N LEU A 41 -47.01 -18.91 -2.63
CA LEU A 41 -46.14 -19.99 -3.10
C LEU A 41 -45.63 -19.74 -4.53
N GLN A 42 -46.49 -19.25 -5.42
CA GLN A 42 -46.10 -18.86 -6.79
C GLN A 42 -45.00 -17.79 -6.78
N LYS A 43 -45.13 -16.75 -5.95
CA LYS A 43 -44.12 -15.69 -5.82
C LYS A 43 -42.81 -16.21 -5.24
N ASP A 44 -42.87 -17.13 -4.29
CA ASP A 44 -41.67 -17.68 -3.66
C ASP A 44 -40.91 -18.60 -4.63
N ILE A 45 -41.59 -19.44 -5.40
CA ILE A 45 -40.96 -20.24 -6.46
C ILE A 45 -40.36 -19.36 -7.56
N GLN A 46 -41.02 -18.25 -7.92
CA GLN A 46 -40.47 -17.29 -8.88
C GLN A 46 -39.15 -16.67 -8.40
N LYS A 47 -39.06 -16.29 -7.11
CA LYS A 47 -37.82 -15.78 -6.53
C LYS A 47 -36.70 -16.84 -6.53
N GLU A 48 -37.03 -18.09 -6.22
CA GLU A 48 -36.05 -19.18 -6.24
C GLU A 48 -35.52 -19.45 -7.67
N ILE A 49 -36.37 -19.35 -8.69
CA ILE A 49 -35.94 -19.43 -10.09
C ILE A 49 -34.97 -18.29 -10.42
N GLU A 50 -35.27 -17.06 -10.01
CA GLU A 50 -34.39 -15.89 -10.23
C GLU A 50 -33.01 -16.08 -9.56
N VAL A 51 -32.99 -16.62 -8.34
CA VAL A 51 -31.74 -16.94 -7.62
C VAL A 51 -30.93 -17.99 -8.38
N LEU A 52 -31.56 -19.06 -8.88
CA LEU A 52 -30.87 -20.10 -9.66
C LEU A 52 -30.35 -19.57 -11.01
N GLU A 53 -31.07 -18.64 -11.64
CA GLU A 53 -30.64 -17.99 -12.88
C GLU A 53 -29.40 -17.12 -12.64
N ASN A 54 -29.42 -16.29 -11.59
CA ASN A 54 -28.27 -15.47 -11.20
C ASN A 54 -27.06 -16.34 -10.87
N ARG A 55 -27.26 -17.46 -10.16
CA ARG A 55 -26.20 -18.43 -9.88
C ARG A 55 -25.63 -19.07 -11.14
N THR A 56 -26.48 -19.46 -12.08
CA THR A 56 -26.05 -20.07 -13.35
C THR A 56 -25.27 -19.07 -14.19
N LEU A 57 -25.68 -17.81 -14.21
CA LEU A 57 -24.96 -16.72 -14.88
C LEU A 57 -23.59 -16.48 -14.24
N ALA A 58 -23.50 -16.41 -12.92
CA ALA A 58 -22.24 -16.25 -12.20
C ALA A 58 -21.25 -17.40 -12.52
N LEU A 59 -21.72 -18.65 -12.53
CA LEU A 59 -20.89 -19.81 -12.91
C LEU A 59 -20.38 -19.72 -14.34
N ARG A 60 -21.19 -19.19 -15.26
CA ARG A 60 -20.83 -19.02 -16.67
C ARG A 60 -19.77 -17.94 -16.86
N ILE A 61 -19.88 -16.84 -16.11
CA ILE A 61 -18.87 -15.76 -16.08
C ILE A 61 -17.54 -16.30 -15.57
N LEU A 62 -17.54 -16.98 -14.42
CA LEU A 62 -16.32 -17.54 -13.83
C LEU A 62 -15.61 -18.53 -14.77
N ARG A 63 -16.37 -19.34 -15.52
CA ARG A 63 -15.80 -20.22 -16.53
C ARG A 63 -15.16 -19.44 -17.68
N SER A 64 -15.84 -18.40 -18.19
CA SER A 64 -15.28 -17.55 -19.24
C SER A 64 -13.99 -16.87 -18.80
N GLU A 65 -13.96 -16.32 -17.58
CA GLU A 65 -12.77 -15.69 -17.03
C GLU A 65 -11.61 -16.68 -16.90
N HIS A 66 -11.89 -17.91 -16.45
CA HIS A 66 -10.89 -18.97 -16.41
C HIS A 66 -10.35 -19.33 -17.80
N ASP A 67 -11.22 -19.49 -18.79
CA ASP A 67 -10.83 -19.78 -20.17
C ASP A 67 -10.00 -18.63 -20.76
N ASP A 68 -10.34 -17.38 -20.44
CA ASP A 68 -9.61 -16.19 -20.90
C ASP A 68 -8.23 -16.07 -20.23
N VAL A 69 -8.10 -16.43 -18.95
CA VAL A 69 -6.80 -16.53 -18.28
C VAL A 69 -5.91 -17.57 -18.95
N ASN A 70 -6.45 -18.75 -19.25
CA ASN A 70 -5.70 -19.81 -19.93
C ASN A 70 -5.25 -19.38 -21.33
N ARG A 71 -6.11 -18.71 -22.09
CA ARG A 71 -5.76 -18.12 -23.40
C ARG A 71 -4.65 -17.07 -23.28
N PHE A 72 -4.75 -16.19 -22.29
CA PHE A 72 -3.73 -15.15 -22.07
C PHE A 72 -2.39 -15.75 -21.68
N GLN A 73 -2.37 -16.81 -20.87
CA GLN A 73 -1.14 -17.53 -20.53
C GLN A 73 -0.48 -18.16 -21.76
N ALA A 74 -1.26 -18.76 -22.67
CA ALA A 74 -0.74 -19.32 -23.91
C ALA A 74 -0.10 -18.23 -24.79
N LEU A 75 -0.78 -17.09 -24.96
CA LEU A 75 -0.23 -15.95 -25.73
C LEU A 75 1.07 -15.40 -25.12
N LEU A 76 1.14 -15.30 -23.78
CA LEU A 76 2.37 -14.88 -23.11
C LEU A 76 3.52 -15.88 -23.28
N GLN A 77 3.23 -17.18 -23.41
CA GLN A 77 4.24 -18.19 -23.70
C GLN A 77 4.75 -18.05 -25.14
N GLU A 78 3.87 -17.83 -26.11
CA GLU A 78 4.25 -17.57 -27.51
C GLU A 78 5.12 -16.31 -27.63
N GLU A 79 4.77 -15.23 -26.93
CA GLU A 79 5.57 -13.98 -26.92
C GLU A 79 6.96 -14.21 -26.32
N ARG A 80 7.06 -14.94 -25.20
CA ARG A 80 8.36 -15.31 -24.60
C ARG A 80 9.21 -16.12 -25.57
N GLN A 81 8.61 -17.11 -26.23
CA GLN A 81 9.32 -17.92 -27.22
C GLN A 81 9.82 -17.07 -28.38
N ALA A 82 9.01 -16.14 -28.88
CA ALA A 82 9.42 -15.21 -29.94
C ALA A 82 10.59 -14.30 -29.52
N ILE A 83 10.62 -13.84 -28.26
CA ILE A 83 11.73 -13.06 -27.70
C ILE A 83 13.01 -13.91 -27.65
N GLU A 84 12.92 -15.14 -27.16
CA GLU A 84 14.06 -16.06 -27.07
C GLU A 84 14.62 -16.41 -28.46
N ASP A 85 13.74 -16.70 -29.42
CA ASP A 85 14.10 -16.97 -30.81
C ASP A 85 14.77 -15.76 -31.47
N HIS A 86 14.26 -14.55 -31.21
CA HIS A 86 14.87 -13.31 -31.68
C HIS A 86 16.27 -13.11 -31.08
N GLN A 87 16.43 -13.29 -29.76
CA GLN A 87 17.72 -13.18 -29.08
C GLN A 87 18.73 -14.23 -29.58
N LEU A 88 18.27 -15.44 -29.89
CA LEU A 88 19.10 -16.48 -30.49
C LEU A 88 19.54 -16.07 -31.89
N ALA A 89 18.63 -15.57 -32.73
CA ALA A 89 18.95 -15.10 -34.07
C ALA A 89 19.96 -13.94 -34.06
N CYS A 90 19.81 -12.97 -33.16
CA CYS A 90 20.77 -11.88 -32.99
C CYS A 90 22.16 -12.38 -32.59
N ARG A 91 22.24 -13.37 -31.68
CA ARG A 91 23.50 -13.99 -31.26
C ARG A 91 24.20 -14.74 -32.40
N LEU A 92 23.45 -15.39 -33.28
CA LEU A 92 24.00 -16.13 -34.42
C LEU A 92 24.60 -15.20 -35.49
N VAL A 93 24.10 -13.96 -35.63
CA VAL A 93 24.51 -13.02 -36.68
C VAL A 93 25.75 -12.18 -36.30
N SER A 94 26.30 -12.32 -35.09
CA SER A 94 27.54 -11.64 -34.65
C SER A 94 27.56 -10.12 -34.93
N SER A 95 26.48 -9.41 -34.57
CA SER A 95 26.44 -7.95 -34.57
C SER A 95 25.94 -7.44 -33.21
N PRO A 96 26.63 -6.49 -32.54
CA PRO A 96 26.19 -5.97 -31.27
C PRO A 96 25.06 -4.97 -31.52
N VAL A 97 23.81 -5.45 -31.51
CA VAL A 97 22.65 -4.55 -31.52
C VAL A 97 22.40 -4.11 -30.08
N GLN A 98 22.35 -2.79 -29.87
CA GLN A 98 22.01 -2.18 -28.58
C GLN A 98 20.63 -2.69 -28.14
N GLU A 99 20.59 -3.27 -26.95
CA GLU A 99 19.35 -3.64 -26.26
C GLU A 99 18.51 -2.39 -25.99
N GLU A 100 17.46 -2.16 -26.79
CA GLU A 100 16.31 -1.42 -26.28
C GLU A 100 15.44 -2.42 -25.51
N ALA A 101 15.63 -2.44 -24.18
CA ALA A 101 14.79 -3.19 -23.27
C ALA A 101 13.31 -2.88 -23.55
N PRO A 102 12.43 -3.90 -23.63
CA PRO A 102 11.01 -3.66 -23.80
C PRO A 102 10.53 -2.85 -22.59
N LYS A 103 9.92 -1.69 -22.85
CA LYS A 103 9.19 -0.91 -21.85
C LYS A 103 7.92 -1.68 -21.46
N THR A 104 8.06 -2.82 -20.81
CA THR A 104 6.94 -3.57 -20.25
C THR A 104 6.55 -2.93 -18.93
N THR A 105 5.44 -2.22 -19.01
CA THR A 105 4.66 -1.68 -17.90
C THR A 105 4.57 -2.70 -16.77
N SER A 106 4.79 -2.20 -15.55
CA SER A 106 4.96 -2.89 -14.25
C SER A 106 3.85 -3.85 -13.79
N THR A 107 2.94 -4.28 -14.66
CA THR A 107 1.76 -5.10 -14.33
C THR A 107 1.93 -6.59 -14.60
N ALA A 108 2.85 -7.03 -15.48
CA ALA A 108 3.02 -8.45 -15.81
C ALA A 108 3.78 -9.27 -14.75
N LEU A 109 4.61 -8.64 -13.91
CA LEU A 109 5.43 -9.34 -12.91
C LEU A 109 4.66 -9.77 -11.64
N ILE A 110 3.43 -9.30 -11.45
CA ILE A 110 2.61 -9.61 -10.27
C ILE A 110 1.86 -10.92 -10.44
N LEU A 111 1.58 -11.37 -11.67
CA LEU A 111 0.76 -12.55 -11.94
C LEU A 111 1.56 -13.85 -12.15
N ALA A 112 2.88 -13.79 -12.26
CA ALA A 112 3.72 -14.97 -12.55
C ALA A 112 4.15 -15.77 -11.31
N LYS A 113 3.91 -15.28 -10.08
CA LYS A 113 4.35 -15.96 -8.84
C LYS A 113 3.37 -16.97 -8.26
N ASP A 114 2.14 -17.02 -8.77
CA ASP A 114 1.08 -17.88 -8.23
C ASP A 114 0.77 -19.11 -9.11
N ALA A 115 1.52 -19.33 -10.20
CA ALA A 115 1.18 -20.32 -11.23
C ALA A 115 1.87 -21.69 -11.11
N ASP A 116 2.69 -21.93 -10.08
CA ASP A 116 3.49 -23.17 -10.00
C ASP A 116 2.88 -24.29 -9.16
N ASN A 117 1.62 -24.19 -8.68
CA ASN A 117 1.05 -25.32 -7.95
C ASN A 117 -0.49 -25.37 -7.85
N THR A 118 -1.19 -25.60 -8.95
CA THR A 118 -2.51 -26.28 -8.90
C THR A 118 -2.79 -26.95 -10.23
N GLY A 119 -2.71 -28.29 -10.24
CA GLY A 119 -3.17 -29.12 -11.34
C GLY A 119 -4.68 -28.98 -11.59
N GLU A 120 -5.05 -29.32 -12.82
CA GLU A 120 -6.39 -29.21 -13.43
C GLU A 120 -7.54 -29.87 -12.64
N GLU A 121 -7.25 -30.69 -11.62
CA GLU A 121 -8.28 -31.41 -10.84
C GLU A 121 -9.00 -30.56 -9.76
N ASN A 122 -8.50 -29.36 -9.41
CA ASN A 122 -9.05 -28.57 -8.29
C ASN A 122 -10.09 -27.52 -8.68
N PHE A 123 -10.26 -27.19 -9.95
CA PHE A 123 -11.16 -26.09 -10.36
C PHE A 123 -12.65 -26.47 -10.23
N GLN A 124 -12.98 -27.73 -10.48
CA GLN A 124 -14.35 -28.24 -10.40
C GLN A 124 -14.85 -28.38 -8.95
N ASN A 125 -13.96 -28.68 -8.00
CA ASN A 125 -14.30 -28.84 -6.58
C ASN A 125 -14.45 -27.51 -5.84
N THR A 126 -13.67 -26.48 -6.22
CA THR A 126 -13.69 -25.18 -5.53
C THR A 126 -14.99 -24.42 -5.83
N ILE A 127 -15.48 -24.47 -7.07
CA ILE A 127 -16.72 -23.77 -7.46
C ILE A 127 -17.99 -24.51 -7.00
N TYR A 128 -17.97 -25.85 -6.89
CA TYR A 128 -19.13 -26.61 -6.39
C TYR A 128 -19.33 -26.43 -4.88
N ASN A 129 -18.26 -26.22 -4.12
CA ASN A 129 -18.32 -26.08 -2.66
C ASN A 129 -18.66 -24.65 -2.22
N ASP A 130 -18.15 -23.61 -2.89
CA ASP A 130 -18.31 -22.22 -2.43
C ASP A 130 -19.69 -21.60 -2.71
N LEU A 131 -20.42 -22.08 -3.72
CA LEU A 131 -21.83 -21.68 -3.94
C LEU A 131 -22.84 -22.72 -3.44
N GLY A 132 -22.42 -23.95 -3.12
CA GLY A 132 -23.30 -25.04 -2.67
C GLY A 132 -23.70 -24.99 -1.20
N ALA A 133 -22.95 -24.26 -0.37
CA ALA A 133 -23.03 -24.37 1.09
C ALA A 133 -23.83 -23.26 1.80
N SER A 134 -24.43 -22.32 1.07
CA SER A 134 -25.09 -21.14 1.65
C SER A 134 -26.56 -21.02 1.24
N ILE A 135 -27.44 -21.74 1.95
CA ILE A 135 -28.62 -21.25 2.69
C ILE A 135 -29.43 -22.46 3.26
N PRO A 136 -29.79 -22.45 4.57
CA PRO A 136 -30.64 -23.46 5.18
C PRO A 136 -32.13 -23.20 4.87
N LEU A 137 -32.85 -24.22 4.39
CA LEU A 137 -34.30 -24.23 4.44
C LEU A 137 -34.74 -24.72 5.82
N PHE A 138 -35.15 -23.78 6.68
CA PHE A 138 -35.81 -24.05 7.95
C PHE A 138 -37.29 -23.64 7.85
N TYR A 139 -38.19 -24.63 7.83
CA TYR A 139 -39.49 -24.60 8.48
C TYR A 139 -39.89 -26.05 8.72
N ASP A 140 -39.51 -26.60 9.88
CA ASP A 140 -40.22 -27.73 10.47
C ASP A 140 -40.90 -27.21 11.74
N TYR A 141 -42.22 -27.04 11.66
CA TYR A 141 -43.07 -26.81 12.82
C TYR A 141 -43.83 -28.10 13.11
N ASP A 142 -43.53 -28.63 14.30
CA ASP A 142 -44.17 -29.76 14.95
C ASP A 142 -45.71 -29.74 14.85
N SER A 143 -46.29 -30.87 14.43
CA SER A 143 -47.62 -31.26 14.91
C SER A 143 -47.78 -32.79 14.98
N LYS A 144 -47.90 -33.28 16.21
CA LYS A 144 -48.21 -34.67 16.56
C LYS A 144 -49.66 -35.03 16.21
N SER A 145 -49.82 -36.24 15.68
CA SER A 145 -50.92 -37.21 15.93
C SER A 145 -52.36 -36.84 15.51
N ARG A 146 -52.91 -37.61 14.55
CA ARG A 146 -54.04 -38.55 14.77
C ARG A 146 -54.20 -39.50 13.56
N GLY A 147 -54.52 -40.75 13.86
CA GLY A 147 -54.34 -41.91 12.98
C GLY A 147 -55.39 -42.13 11.88
N GLY A 148 -55.07 -43.07 10.99
CA GLY A 148 -55.95 -43.60 9.96
C GLY A 148 -55.32 -44.83 9.31
N ARG A 149 -55.98 -45.98 9.46
CA ARG A 149 -55.58 -47.30 8.97
C ARG A 149 -55.57 -47.37 7.44
N GLY A 150 -54.57 -48.06 6.88
CA GLY A 150 -54.50 -48.46 5.47
C GLY A 150 -53.33 -49.40 5.25
N GLU A 151 -53.63 -50.70 5.20
CA GLU A 151 -52.71 -51.80 4.92
C GLU A 151 -52.51 -51.99 3.39
N PRO A 152 -51.64 -52.89 2.89
CA PRO A 152 -50.40 -52.49 2.22
C PRO A 152 -50.33 -52.91 0.74
N SER A 153 -49.59 -52.16 -0.06
CA SER A 153 -49.16 -52.58 -1.41
C SER A 153 -47.65 -52.76 -1.45
N ARG A 154 -47.23 -54.03 -1.54
CA ARG A 154 -45.85 -54.51 -1.77
C ARG A 154 -45.08 -53.66 -2.79
N PRO A 155 -43.77 -53.50 -2.57
CA PRO A 155 -42.81 -53.61 -3.65
C PRO A 155 -41.93 -54.86 -3.48
N ARG A 156 -42.04 -55.68 -4.52
CA ARG A 156 -41.03 -56.52 -5.16
C ARG A 156 -39.62 -56.54 -4.53
N ASN A 157 -39.19 -57.77 -4.21
CA ASN A 157 -37.81 -58.15 -3.92
C ASN A 157 -36.81 -57.50 -4.90
N SER A 158 -35.99 -56.58 -4.40
CA SER A 158 -34.66 -56.31 -4.93
C SER A 158 -33.63 -56.88 -3.95
N THR A 159 -33.02 -57.98 -4.41
CA THR A 159 -31.63 -58.38 -4.16
C THR A 159 -30.88 -57.63 -3.05
N LYS A 160 -30.60 -58.36 -1.97
CA LYS A 160 -29.65 -58.02 -0.91
C LYS A 160 -28.28 -57.67 -1.51
N TYR A 161 -28.04 -56.39 -1.78
CA TYR A 161 -26.69 -55.84 -1.80
C TYR A 161 -26.27 -55.63 -0.33
N LYS A 162 -25.48 -56.57 0.20
CA LYS A 162 -24.68 -56.35 1.41
C LYS A 162 -23.55 -55.38 1.07
N GLY A 163 -23.88 -54.11 0.84
CA GLY A 163 -22.91 -53.04 0.96
C GLY A 163 -22.71 -52.77 2.45
N LYS A 164 -21.50 -53.02 2.97
CA LYS A 164 -21.10 -52.42 4.25
C LYS A 164 -21.05 -50.91 4.02
N ALA A 165 -22.16 -50.21 4.25
CA ALA A 165 -22.09 -48.77 4.46
C ALA A 165 -21.23 -48.59 5.72
N LYS A 166 -19.99 -48.09 5.57
CA LYS A 166 -19.23 -47.58 6.70
C LYS A 166 -20.14 -46.56 7.37
N ALA A 167 -20.48 -46.77 8.64
CA ALA A 167 -21.14 -45.76 9.43
C ALA A 167 -20.27 -44.49 9.34
N VAL A 168 -20.85 -43.40 8.83
CA VAL A 168 -20.15 -42.11 8.81
C VAL A 168 -19.89 -41.77 10.28
N GLU A 169 -18.61 -41.66 10.66
CA GLU A 169 -18.23 -41.18 11.99
C GLU A 169 -18.82 -39.78 12.15
N THR A 170 -19.82 -39.66 13.02
CA THR A 170 -20.59 -38.42 13.19
C THR A 170 -19.86 -37.39 14.05
N HIS A 171 -18.77 -37.79 14.73
CA HIS A 171 -18.05 -37.00 15.71
C HIS A 171 -16.54 -37.07 15.49
N ILE A 172 -15.86 -35.94 15.69
CA ILE A 172 -14.41 -35.76 15.61
C ILE A 172 -13.92 -35.16 16.92
N ALA A 173 -12.76 -35.59 17.41
CA ALA A 173 -12.13 -35.05 18.61
C ALA A 173 -11.47 -33.69 18.34
N CYS A 174 -11.72 -32.71 19.19
CA CYS A 174 -11.02 -31.44 19.15
C CYS A 174 -9.60 -31.58 19.72
N CYS A 175 -8.58 -31.07 19.03
CA CYS A 175 -7.19 -31.13 19.50
C CYS A 175 -6.86 -30.22 20.70
N ALA A 176 -7.73 -29.26 21.02
CA ALA A 176 -7.52 -28.32 22.14
C ALA A 176 -8.19 -28.81 23.43
N CYS A 177 -9.48 -29.13 23.41
CA CYS A 177 -10.20 -29.62 24.59
C CYS A 177 -10.30 -31.15 24.69
N LEU A 178 -9.88 -31.90 23.66
CA LEU A 178 -9.95 -33.38 23.58
C LEU A 178 -11.37 -33.94 23.65
N GLU A 179 -12.40 -33.11 23.47
CA GLU A 179 -13.80 -33.54 23.43
C GLU A 179 -14.25 -33.91 22.02
N ASN A 180 -15.09 -34.94 21.91
CA ASN A 180 -15.75 -35.32 20.66
C ASN A 180 -16.90 -34.36 20.35
N LYS A 181 -16.84 -33.68 19.21
CA LYS A 181 -17.85 -32.75 18.73
C LYS A 181 -18.39 -33.22 17.38
N PRO A 182 -19.65 -32.89 17.03
CA PRO A 182 -20.20 -33.30 15.75
C PRO A 182 -19.46 -32.62 14.60
N HIS A 183 -19.38 -33.28 13.44
CA HIS A 183 -18.58 -32.82 12.29
C HIS A 183 -18.94 -31.39 11.79
N PHE A 184 -20.17 -30.92 12.02
CA PHE A 184 -20.58 -29.57 11.62
C PHE A 184 -20.10 -28.46 12.57
N ASP A 185 -19.68 -28.80 13.79
CA ASP A 185 -19.24 -27.85 14.82
C ASP A 185 -17.71 -27.91 15.06
N VAL A 186 -16.98 -28.44 14.08
CA VAL A 186 -15.52 -28.52 14.07
C VAL A 186 -14.97 -27.96 12.77
N LEU A 187 -13.86 -27.22 12.88
CA LEU A 187 -13.04 -26.82 11.75
C LEU A 187 -11.87 -27.79 11.62
N GLN A 188 -11.81 -28.54 10.51
CA GLN A 188 -10.67 -29.38 10.19
C GLN A 188 -9.64 -28.59 9.38
N LEU A 189 -8.40 -28.57 9.85
CA LEU A 189 -7.29 -27.85 9.23
C LEU A 189 -6.32 -28.85 8.61
N ALA A 190 -5.98 -28.63 7.34
CA ALA A 190 -4.92 -29.36 6.65
C ALA A 190 -3.56 -28.93 7.23
N CYS A 191 -3.05 -29.71 8.19
CA CYS A 191 -1.78 -29.44 8.84
C CYS A 191 -0.65 -30.20 8.14
N LYS A 192 0.57 -29.66 8.21
CA LYS A 192 1.76 -30.33 7.62
C LYS A 192 2.23 -31.56 8.41
N ARG A 193 1.76 -31.71 9.65
CA ARG A 193 2.02 -32.92 10.45
C ARG A 193 1.03 -33.99 10.00
N GLU A 194 1.42 -35.26 10.14
CA GLU A 194 0.75 -36.44 9.59
C GLU A 194 -0.74 -36.63 9.99
N GLU A 195 -1.29 -35.74 10.82
CA GLU A 195 -2.69 -35.73 11.25
C GLU A 195 -3.37 -34.38 10.95
N ASN A 196 -4.56 -34.44 10.34
CA ASN A 196 -5.44 -33.28 10.17
C ASN A 196 -6.02 -32.89 11.53
N HIS A 197 -5.60 -31.75 12.08
CA HIS A 197 -6.12 -31.27 13.35
C HIS A 197 -7.52 -30.66 13.20
N ALA A 198 -8.39 -30.93 14.18
CA ALA A 198 -9.72 -30.36 14.26
C ALA A 198 -9.88 -29.48 15.51
N TYR A 199 -10.54 -28.33 15.36
CA TYR A 199 -10.86 -27.42 16.46
C TYR A 199 -12.37 -27.25 16.57
N CYS A 200 -12.92 -27.34 17.79
CA CYS A 200 -14.32 -26.98 18.03
C CYS A 200 -14.50 -25.46 17.99
N ARG A 201 -15.74 -25.01 17.80
CA ARG A 201 -16.12 -23.59 17.79
C ARG A 201 -15.56 -22.80 18.98
N GLU A 202 -15.71 -23.32 20.19
CA GLU A 202 -15.31 -22.64 21.44
C GLU A 202 -13.79 -22.47 21.53
N CYS A 203 -13.03 -23.54 21.34
CA CYS A 203 -11.57 -23.48 21.38
C CYS A 203 -10.99 -22.60 20.26
N LEU A 204 -11.63 -22.57 19.09
CA LEU A 204 -11.21 -21.71 18.00
C LEU A 204 -11.49 -20.23 18.32
N LEU A 205 -12.65 -19.92 18.90
CA LEU A 205 -12.98 -18.58 19.39
C LEU A 205 -11.96 -18.11 20.44
N ASP A 206 -11.65 -18.95 21.42
CA ASP A 206 -10.71 -18.63 22.50
C ASP A 206 -9.29 -18.41 21.96
N LEU A 207 -8.85 -19.20 20.98
CA LEU A 207 -7.55 -19.03 20.33
C LEU A 207 -7.47 -17.69 19.60
N PHE A 208 -8.48 -17.35 18.81
CA PHE A 208 -8.52 -16.07 18.10
C PHE A 208 -8.64 -14.89 19.07
N ALA A 209 -9.45 -15.02 20.12
CA ALA A 209 -9.59 -14.00 21.16
C ALA A 209 -8.27 -13.75 21.91
N SER A 210 -7.57 -14.82 22.29
CA SER A 210 -6.26 -14.75 22.95
C SER A 210 -5.19 -14.15 22.04
N SER A 211 -5.22 -14.44 20.73
CA SER A 211 -4.28 -13.85 19.78
C SER A 211 -4.48 -12.34 19.55
N MET A 212 -5.64 -11.77 19.92
CA MET A 212 -5.87 -10.33 19.86
C MET A 212 -5.30 -9.56 21.06
N THR A 213 -5.10 -10.25 22.19
CA THR A 213 -4.56 -9.67 23.43
C THR A 213 -3.08 -9.93 23.57
N ASP A 214 -2.62 -11.13 23.22
CA ASP A 214 -1.22 -11.53 23.30
C ASP A 214 -0.56 -11.51 21.92
N SER A 215 0.39 -10.57 21.75
CA SER A 215 1.18 -10.45 20.53
C SER A 215 2.03 -11.68 20.21
N THR A 216 2.37 -12.53 21.20
CA THR A 216 3.19 -13.73 21.00
C THR A 216 2.39 -14.86 20.34
N LEU A 217 1.08 -14.89 20.56
CA LEU A 217 0.14 -15.84 19.97
C LEU A 217 -0.37 -15.39 18.59
N PHE A 218 0.03 -14.20 18.15
CA PHE A 218 -0.35 -13.63 16.88
C PHE A 218 0.72 -13.89 15.80
N PRO A 219 0.34 -14.34 14.58
CA PRO A 219 -0.98 -14.79 14.15
C PRO A 219 -1.37 -16.14 14.78
N PRO A 220 -2.68 -16.44 14.94
CA PRO A 220 -3.15 -17.74 15.42
C PRO A 220 -2.67 -18.84 14.47
N ARG A 221 -2.02 -19.87 15.02
CA ARG A 221 -1.36 -20.93 14.26
C ARG A 221 -1.81 -22.31 14.72
N CYS A 222 -1.91 -23.24 13.77
CA CYS A 222 -1.95 -24.66 14.03
C CYS A 222 -0.70 -25.31 13.41
N CYS A 223 0.08 -26.06 14.19
CA CYS A 223 1.31 -26.72 13.72
C CYS A 223 2.33 -25.78 13.05
N GLY A 224 2.33 -24.50 13.41
CA GLY A 224 3.17 -23.46 12.80
C GLY A 224 2.56 -22.75 11.58
N ASN A 225 1.50 -23.30 10.98
CA ASN A 225 0.77 -22.68 9.89
C ASN A 225 -0.28 -21.68 10.43
N PRO A 226 -0.35 -20.45 9.92
CA PRO A 226 -1.38 -19.50 10.32
C PRO A 226 -2.76 -19.99 9.90
N ILE A 227 -3.74 -19.86 10.78
CA ILE A 227 -5.13 -20.22 10.52
C ILE A 227 -5.81 -19.02 9.87
N PRO A 228 -6.29 -19.11 8.61
CA PRO A 228 -6.98 -18.00 7.96
C PRO A 228 -8.30 -17.72 8.66
N VAL A 229 -8.60 -16.43 8.91
CA VAL A 229 -9.84 -16.05 9.60
C VAL A 229 -11.07 -16.35 8.74
N GLU A 230 -10.92 -16.39 7.43
CA GLU A 230 -11.96 -16.71 6.45
C GLU A 230 -12.49 -18.14 6.65
N ALA A 231 -11.61 -19.10 6.92
CA ALA A 231 -12.00 -20.48 7.20
C ALA A 231 -12.72 -20.59 8.57
N ALA A 232 -12.29 -19.79 9.54
CA ALA A 232 -12.87 -19.75 10.88
C ALA A 232 -14.16 -18.90 10.96
N ALA A 233 -14.42 -18.04 9.98
CA ALA A 233 -15.51 -17.07 9.99
C ALA A 233 -16.90 -17.72 10.10
N VAL A 234 -17.05 -18.97 9.65
CA VAL A 234 -18.30 -19.76 9.78
C VAL A 234 -18.73 -19.93 11.25
N PHE A 235 -17.77 -19.96 12.16
CA PHE A 235 -18.01 -20.15 13.60
C PHE A 235 -18.14 -18.82 14.36
N PHE A 236 -17.80 -17.70 13.73
CA PHE A 236 -17.68 -16.40 14.39
C PHE A 236 -18.83 -15.46 14.01
N THR A 237 -19.11 -14.48 14.86
CA THR A 237 -20.03 -13.40 14.48
C THR A 237 -19.33 -12.45 13.49
N PRO A 238 -20.07 -11.84 12.55
CA PRO A 238 -19.48 -10.86 11.63
C PRO A 238 -18.76 -9.71 12.35
N ALA A 239 -19.30 -9.28 13.50
CA ALA A 239 -18.68 -8.25 14.34
C ALA A 239 -17.31 -8.70 14.90
N PHE A 240 -17.18 -9.96 15.32
CA PHE A 240 -15.91 -10.51 15.79
C PHE A 240 -14.88 -10.58 14.67
N VAL A 241 -15.27 -11.04 13.47
CA VAL A 241 -14.38 -11.12 12.31
C VAL A 241 -13.87 -9.73 11.92
N THR A 242 -14.72 -8.71 11.87
CA THR A 242 -14.30 -7.33 11.57
C THR A 242 -13.31 -6.81 12.61
N ARG A 243 -13.62 -7.00 13.91
CA ARG A 243 -12.71 -6.59 14.99
C ARG A 243 -11.36 -7.30 14.91
N PHE A 244 -11.37 -8.60 14.59
CA PHE A 244 -10.14 -9.37 14.41
C PHE A 244 -9.33 -8.85 13.22
N LYS A 245 -9.96 -8.54 12.09
CA LYS A 245 -9.30 -7.97 10.90
C LYS A 245 -8.70 -6.59 11.16
N GLU A 246 -9.35 -5.75 11.96
CA GLU A 246 -8.78 -4.46 12.36
C GLU A 246 -7.57 -4.65 13.28
N LYS A 247 -7.69 -5.56 14.27
CA LYS A 247 -6.61 -5.86 15.21
C LYS A 247 -5.44 -6.59 14.55
N SER A 248 -5.69 -7.41 13.54
CA SER A 248 -4.65 -8.13 12.80
C SER A 248 -3.75 -7.16 12.02
N ILE A 249 -4.32 -6.09 11.47
CA ILE A 249 -3.54 -5.02 10.84
C ILE A 249 -2.68 -4.31 11.90
N GLU A 250 -3.24 -4.01 13.07
CA GLU A 250 -2.49 -3.37 14.18
C GLU A 250 -1.29 -4.23 14.62
N LEU A 251 -1.50 -5.52 14.84
CA LEU A 251 -0.48 -6.45 15.33
C LEU A 251 0.54 -6.85 14.25
N SER A 252 0.14 -6.85 12.97
CA SER A 252 1.08 -7.11 11.86
C SER A 252 1.88 -5.88 11.45
N THR A 253 1.45 -4.66 11.81
CA THR A 253 2.14 -3.42 11.44
C THR A 253 3.41 -3.25 12.29
N PRO A 254 4.61 -3.17 11.68
CA PRO A 254 5.82 -2.83 12.42
C PRO A 254 5.72 -1.40 12.96
N ASN A 255 5.98 -1.22 14.26
CA ASN A 255 5.88 0.06 14.96
C ASN A 255 4.49 0.75 14.80
N PRO A 256 3.42 0.18 15.39
CA PRO A 256 2.08 0.73 15.26
C PRO A 256 1.98 2.15 15.83
N CYS A 257 1.27 3.01 15.09
CA CYS A 257 1.00 4.39 15.47
C CYS A 257 -0.41 4.51 16.04
N TYR A 258 -0.52 5.09 17.23
CA TYR A 258 -1.79 5.36 17.90
C TYR A 258 -2.04 6.86 17.91
N CYS A 259 -3.31 7.25 17.97
CA CYS A 259 -3.68 8.65 18.07
C CYS A 259 -3.08 9.29 19.33
N SER A 260 -2.40 10.42 19.16
CA SER A 260 -1.83 11.22 20.27
C SER A 260 -2.88 11.80 21.22
N ASN A 261 -4.15 11.89 20.79
CA ASN A 261 -5.24 12.28 21.67
C ASN A 261 -5.55 11.15 22.67
N GLN A 262 -5.30 11.39 23.95
CA GLN A 262 -5.50 10.42 25.04
C GLN A 262 -6.94 9.89 25.12
N ASN A 263 -7.94 10.72 24.76
CA ASN A 263 -9.35 10.30 24.77
C ASN A 263 -9.71 9.40 23.58
N CYS A 264 -8.90 9.42 22.52
CA CYS A 264 -9.10 8.56 21.35
C CYS A 264 -8.24 7.31 21.44
N ALA A 265 -6.92 7.47 21.56
CA ALA A 265 -5.90 6.41 21.61
C ALA A 265 -6.05 5.27 20.59
N LYS A 266 -6.88 5.43 19.55
CA LYS A 266 -7.14 4.41 18.53
C LYS A 266 -5.93 4.26 17.63
N PHE A 267 -5.68 3.03 17.20
CA PHE A 267 -4.71 2.70 16.16
C PHE A 267 -5.02 3.46 14.86
N ILE A 268 -3.99 4.00 14.22
CA ILE A 268 -4.07 4.68 12.94
C ILE A 268 -3.54 3.74 11.86
N ASN A 269 -4.39 3.39 10.91
CA ASN A 269 -4.01 2.53 9.79
C ASN A 269 -2.85 3.15 8.99
N PRO A 270 -1.82 2.39 8.60
CA PRO A 270 -0.68 2.88 7.80
C PRO A 270 -1.08 3.63 6.52
N ARG A 271 -2.23 3.31 5.92
CA ARG A 271 -2.77 4.02 4.74
C ARG A 271 -3.08 5.51 5.00
N ASN A 272 -3.29 5.88 6.27
CA ASN A 272 -3.60 7.25 6.69
C ASN A 272 -2.37 8.02 7.19
N ILE A 273 -1.17 7.50 6.91
CA ILE A 273 0.10 8.12 7.22
C ILE A 273 0.67 8.72 5.94
N LYS A 274 0.95 10.03 5.96
CA LYS A 274 1.59 10.75 4.86
C LYS A 274 2.79 11.52 5.39
N SER A 275 4.00 11.23 4.87
CA SER A 275 5.22 11.99 5.17
C SER A 275 5.41 12.28 6.67
N ASP A 276 5.39 11.23 7.49
CA ASP A 276 5.52 11.24 8.96
C ASP A 276 4.36 11.83 9.77
N LEU A 277 3.24 12.11 9.10
CA LEU A 277 2.02 12.62 9.71
C LEU A 277 0.90 11.58 9.62
N ALA A 278 0.52 11.02 10.76
CA ALA A 278 -0.60 10.10 10.90
C ALA A 278 -1.89 10.89 11.20
N THR A 279 -2.94 10.68 10.41
CA THR A 279 -4.25 11.33 10.63
C THR A 279 -5.25 10.32 11.17
N CYS A 280 -5.81 10.59 12.35
CA CYS A 280 -6.81 9.72 12.95
C CYS A 280 -8.17 9.87 12.27
N THR A 281 -8.76 8.80 11.76
CA THR A 281 -10.10 8.83 11.12
C THR A 281 -11.24 9.11 12.09
N ASN A 282 -11.06 8.79 13.38
CA ASN A 282 -12.11 8.92 14.40
C ASN A 282 -12.25 10.34 14.96
N CYS A 283 -11.12 11.02 15.21
CA CYS A 283 -11.11 12.33 15.85
C CYS A 283 -10.37 13.42 15.04
N GLN A 284 -9.89 13.06 13.83
CA GLN A 284 -9.13 13.94 12.92
C GLN A 284 -7.86 14.56 13.52
N THR A 285 -7.42 14.08 14.68
CA THR A 285 -6.18 14.54 15.31
C THR A 285 -4.99 14.02 14.52
N LYS A 286 -4.05 14.92 14.24
CA LYS A 286 -2.80 14.64 13.54
C LYS A 286 -1.71 14.28 14.55
N THR A 287 -1.02 13.18 14.32
CA THR A 287 0.00 12.60 15.19
C THR A 287 1.29 12.45 14.41
N CYS A 288 2.43 12.79 15.02
CA CYS A 288 3.74 12.53 14.42
C CYS A 288 4.09 11.05 14.60
N THR A 289 4.48 10.36 13.53
CA THR A 289 4.86 8.93 13.60
C THR A 289 6.16 8.69 14.34
N THR A 290 7.08 9.67 14.33
CA THR A 290 8.41 9.55 14.93
C THR A 290 8.37 9.69 16.46
N CYS A 291 7.75 10.76 16.99
CA CYS A 291 7.63 10.94 18.45
C CYS A 291 6.36 10.35 19.05
N LYS A 292 5.42 9.87 18.23
CA LYS A 292 4.07 9.41 18.63
C LYS A 292 3.25 10.47 19.39
N GLY A 293 3.69 11.73 19.34
CA GLY A 293 3.05 12.88 19.97
C GLY A 293 2.19 13.69 19.00
N PRO A 294 1.64 14.83 19.48
CA PRO A 294 0.88 15.75 18.63
C PRO A 294 1.71 16.21 17.42
N ALA A 295 1.04 16.43 16.30
CA ALA A 295 1.69 16.99 15.12
C ALA A 295 2.37 18.32 15.44
N HIS A 296 3.61 18.47 14.98
CA HIS A 296 4.42 19.68 15.14
C HIS A 296 4.95 20.15 13.79
N LEU A 297 5.28 21.44 13.70
CA LEU A 297 5.86 22.03 12.49
C LEU A 297 7.39 21.89 12.51
N GLY A 298 7.95 21.38 11.42
CA GLY A 298 9.39 21.17 11.24
C GLY A 298 9.88 19.80 11.74
N LEU A 299 11.20 19.64 11.76
CA LEU A 299 11.89 18.39 12.13
C LEU A 299 11.51 17.94 13.54
N CYS A 300 11.25 16.63 13.70
CA CYS A 300 10.87 16.05 14.98
C CYS A 300 12.05 16.06 15.97
N PRO A 301 11.90 16.65 17.17
CA PRO A 301 12.98 16.69 18.16
C PRO A 301 13.38 15.30 18.70
N SER A 302 12.48 14.32 18.59
CA SER A 302 12.73 12.95 19.04
C SER A 302 13.27 12.04 17.94
N ASP A 303 13.41 12.54 16.72
CA ASP A 303 14.03 11.79 15.63
C ASP A 303 15.53 11.60 15.91
N PRO A 304 16.03 10.35 15.94
CA PRO A 304 17.44 10.08 16.19
C PRO A 304 18.37 10.76 15.18
N ASN A 305 17.98 10.85 13.91
CA ASN A 305 18.78 11.50 12.87
C ASN A 305 18.81 13.02 13.06
N VAL A 306 17.71 13.61 13.49
CA VAL A 306 17.65 15.04 13.80
C VAL A 306 18.49 15.34 15.04
N LYS A 307 18.48 14.48 16.06
CA LYS A 307 19.37 14.64 17.23
C LYS A 307 20.84 14.59 16.82
N LEU A 308 21.24 13.57 16.05
CA LEU A 308 22.61 13.47 15.54
C LEU A 308 23.02 14.69 14.71
N LEU A 309 22.14 15.18 13.84
CA LEU A 309 22.39 16.39 13.06
C LEU A 309 22.53 17.64 13.95
N MET A 310 21.72 17.76 14.99
CA MET A 310 21.78 18.89 15.93
C MET A 310 23.03 18.82 16.81
N ASP A 311 23.46 17.63 17.22
CA ASP A 311 24.69 17.42 17.99
C ASP A 311 25.92 17.76 17.13
N GLU A 312 25.97 17.28 15.89
CA GLU A 312 27.05 17.61 14.95
C GLU A 312 27.02 19.10 14.57
N ALA A 313 25.83 19.68 14.40
CA ALA A 313 25.67 21.12 14.21
C ALA A 313 26.20 21.91 15.41
N GLY A 314 25.95 21.47 16.65
CA GLY A 314 26.51 22.08 17.85
C GLY A 314 28.04 22.00 17.87
N ARG A 315 28.60 20.83 17.50
CA ARG A 315 30.06 20.60 17.46
C ARG A 315 30.75 21.46 16.38
N ARG A 316 30.15 21.57 15.19
CA ARG A 316 30.67 22.39 14.08
C ARG A 316 30.20 23.85 14.12
N GLN A 317 29.42 24.21 15.13
CA GLN A 317 28.79 25.54 15.27
C GLN A 317 27.94 25.95 14.06
N TRP A 318 27.28 25.00 13.40
CA TRP A 318 26.32 25.29 12.35
C TRP A 318 25.11 26.06 12.91
N GLN A 319 24.66 27.07 12.17
CA GLN A 319 23.58 27.95 12.62
C GLN A 319 22.32 27.81 11.76
N ARG A 320 21.15 27.85 12.41
CA ARG A 320 19.86 27.84 11.71
C ARG A 320 19.43 29.25 11.33
N CYS A 321 18.99 29.44 10.10
CA CYS A 321 18.37 30.68 9.66
C CYS A 321 17.07 30.94 10.45
N TYR A 322 16.89 32.15 10.99
CA TYR A 322 15.66 32.49 11.75
C TYR A 322 14.38 32.46 10.89
N SER A 323 14.50 32.69 9.59
CA SER A 323 13.35 32.80 8.67
C SER A 323 12.93 31.42 8.15
N CYS A 324 13.84 30.71 7.46
CA CYS A 324 13.52 29.43 6.82
C CYS A 324 13.96 28.19 7.60
N ARG A 325 14.67 28.35 8.73
CA ARG A 325 15.20 27.27 9.59
C ARG A 325 16.17 26.29 8.93
N ASN A 326 16.63 26.58 7.71
CA ASN A 326 17.72 25.84 7.07
C ASN A 326 18.99 25.95 7.89
N MET A 327 19.75 24.85 7.96
CA MET A 327 21.06 24.81 8.58
C MET A 327 22.08 25.45 7.65
N VAL A 328 22.93 26.32 8.19
CA VAL A 328 23.97 27.04 7.46
C VAL A 328 25.32 26.73 8.10
N GLU A 329 26.21 26.18 7.29
CA GLU A 329 27.63 26.08 7.61
C GLU A 329 28.34 27.36 7.19
N MET A 330 29.24 27.85 8.04
CA MET A 330 30.12 28.99 7.75
C MET A 330 31.56 28.52 7.91
N THR A 331 32.27 28.44 6.81
CA THR A 331 33.68 28.04 6.75
C THR A 331 34.60 29.18 7.18
N VAL A 332 34.44 30.37 6.59
CA VAL A 332 35.31 31.54 6.84
C VAL A 332 34.51 32.84 6.70
N GLY A 333 34.86 33.89 7.45
CA GLY A 333 34.36 35.26 7.23
C GLY A 333 33.80 35.96 8.47
N CYS A 334 33.15 37.10 8.24
CA CYS A 334 32.44 37.85 9.28
C CYS A 334 31.14 37.12 9.69
N PHE A 335 30.60 37.45 10.86
CA PHE A 335 29.38 36.79 11.36
C PHE A 335 28.09 37.22 10.63
N HIS A 336 28.19 38.02 9.58
CA HIS A 336 27.06 38.38 8.71
C HIS A 336 26.85 37.29 7.66
N VAL A 337 25.74 36.56 7.76
CA VAL A 337 25.42 35.48 6.84
C VAL A 337 24.07 35.74 6.17
N VAL A 338 24.04 35.63 4.85
CA VAL A 338 22.83 35.72 4.05
C VAL A 338 22.39 34.31 3.66
N CYS A 339 21.20 33.91 4.11
CA CYS A 339 20.63 32.62 3.76
C CYS A 339 20.19 32.60 2.29
N ARG A 340 20.11 31.40 1.68
CA ARG A 340 19.52 31.19 0.35
C ARG A 340 18.09 31.71 0.21
N CYS A 341 17.36 31.89 1.32
CA CYS A 341 16.04 32.52 1.32
C CYS A 341 16.07 34.06 1.32
N GLY A 342 17.26 34.68 1.19
CA GLY A 342 17.46 36.14 1.20
C GLY A 342 17.51 36.79 2.59
N ALA A 343 17.32 36.02 3.67
CA ALA A 343 17.37 36.56 5.03
C ALA A 343 18.82 36.71 5.53
N ALA A 344 19.19 37.91 5.96
CA ALA A 344 20.48 38.22 6.57
C ALA A 344 20.41 38.11 8.11
N PHE A 345 21.33 37.35 8.71
CA PHE A 345 21.35 37.09 10.15
C PHE A 345 22.76 36.96 10.70
N CYS A 346 22.90 37.10 12.02
CA CYS A 346 24.16 36.89 12.72
C CYS A 346 24.40 35.39 12.95
N TYR A 347 25.55 34.87 12.54
CA TYR A 347 25.88 33.45 12.68
C TYR A 347 25.99 32.99 14.14
N LEU A 348 26.49 33.85 15.04
CA LEU A 348 26.65 33.48 16.46
C LEU A 348 25.33 33.27 17.19
N CYS A 349 24.34 34.14 16.96
CA CYS A 349 23.10 34.14 17.74
C CYS A 349 21.84 33.80 16.92
N GLY A 350 21.96 33.68 15.60
CA GLY A 350 20.85 33.35 14.71
C GLY A 350 19.84 34.50 14.51
N VAL A 351 20.01 35.65 15.17
CA VAL A 351 19.08 36.78 15.09
C VAL A 351 19.32 37.59 13.81
N GLN A 352 18.27 38.24 13.30
CA GLN A 352 18.36 39.17 12.16
C GLN A 352 19.53 40.15 12.31
N TRP A 353 20.25 40.36 11.20
CA TRP A 353 21.46 41.19 11.18
C TRP A 353 21.19 42.61 11.72
N LYS A 354 22.16 43.17 12.46
CA LYS A 354 22.07 44.45 13.19
C LYS A 354 21.07 44.51 14.36
N ARG A 355 20.39 43.41 14.72
CA ARG A 355 19.55 43.33 15.93
C ARG A 355 20.23 42.64 17.13
N CYS A 356 21.52 42.33 17.02
CA CYS A 356 22.32 41.73 18.08
C CYS A 356 23.53 42.60 18.43
N LYS A 357 24.05 42.45 19.65
CA LYS A 357 25.30 43.11 20.11
C LYS A 357 26.54 42.21 19.95
N CYS A 358 26.47 41.20 19.10
CA CYS A 358 27.57 40.26 18.88
C CYS A 358 28.73 40.94 18.14
N PRO A 359 29.98 40.51 18.35
CA PRO A 359 31.12 41.00 17.59
C PRO A 359 30.91 40.75 16.09
N PHE A 360 31.54 41.58 15.25
CA PHE A 360 31.41 41.51 13.79
C PHE A 360 32.24 40.37 13.18
N SER A 361 33.40 40.07 13.76
CA SER A 361 34.29 38.99 13.34
C SER A 361 35.03 38.38 14.54
N ASP A 362 35.54 37.17 14.35
CA ASP A 362 36.53 36.55 15.24
C ASP A 362 37.88 36.54 14.54
N ALA A 363 38.82 37.33 15.08
CA ALA A 363 40.17 37.47 14.54
C ALA A 363 40.92 36.12 14.50
N ASN A 364 40.66 35.23 15.46
CA ASN A 364 41.30 33.90 15.50
C ASN A 364 40.82 32.99 14.38
N ARG A 365 39.55 33.12 13.97
CA ARG A 365 38.98 32.30 12.88
C ARG A 365 39.47 32.77 11.50
N LEU A 366 39.70 34.07 11.34
CA LEU A 366 40.34 34.64 10.14
C LEU A 366 41.81 34.19 10.02
N LEU A 367 42.54 34.15 11.14
CA LEU A 367 43.92 33.65 11.19
C LEU A 367 44.02 32.15 10.92
N GLN A 368 43.09 31.34 11.43
CA GLN A 368 43.04 29.90 11.15
C GLN A 368 42.73 29.60 9.69
N ALA A 369 41.82 30.36 9.07
CA ALA A 369 41.50 30.23 7.65
C ALA A 369 42.70 30.59 6.76
N ALA A 370 43.43 31.65 7.09
CA ALA A 370 44.67 32.01 6.40
C ALA A 370 45.72 30.89 6.49
N ALA A 371 45.89 30.30 7.67
CA ALA A 371 46.84 29.20 7.88
C ALA A 371 46.48 27.90 7.13
N THR A 372 45.19 27.63 6.86
CA THR A 372 44.77 26.49 6.02
C THR A 372 44.98 26.73 4.52
N LEU A 373 44.90 27.97 4.05
CA LEU A 373 45.19 28.32 2.65
C LEU A 373 46.70 28.22 2.33
N ASP A 374 47.55 28.58 3.30
CA ASP A 374 49.01 28.47 3.17
C ASP A 374 49.51 27.02 3.05
N GLN A 375 48.70 26.01 3.39
CA GLN A 375 49.08 24.59 3.27
C GLN A 375 48.81 23.98 1.88
N GLU A 376 47.90 24.54 1.07
CA GLU A 376 47.62 24.07 -0.30
C GLU A 376 48.47 24.79 -1.37
N GLU A 377 49.08 25.93 -1.07
CA GLU A 377 49.90 26.74 -2.00
C GLU A 377 51.43 26.46 -1.91
N LEU A 378 51.85 25.29 -1.46
CA LEU A 378 53.27 24.96 -1.28
C LEU A 378 54.01 24.51 -2.55
N ASP A 379 53.58 24.95 -3.74
CA ASP A 379 54.29 24.67 -5.00
C ASP A 379 54.47 25.85 -5.98
N LEU A 380 54.09 27.09 -5.64
CA LEU A 380 54.38 28.24 -6.51
C LEU A 380 54.87 29.45 -5.71
N ALA A 381 56.04 29.97 -6.10
CA ALA A 381 56.68 31.11 -5.47
C ALA A 381 55.77 32.35 -5.45
N PRO A 382 55.76 33.15 -4.36
CA PRO A 382 54.87 34.29 -4.21
C PRO A 382 55.15 35.36 -5.30
N PRO A 383 54.11 35.94 -5.92
CA PRO A 383 54.28 37.00 -6.91
C PRO A 383 54.82 38.30 -6.25
N PRO A 384 55.51 39.15 -7.01
CA PRO A 384 56.13 40.36 -6.46
C PRO A 384 55.09 41.35 -5.92
N ALA A 385 55.38 41.89 -4.73
CA ALA A 385 54.57 42.82 -3.94
C ALA A 385 53.80 43.94 -4.70
N PRO A 386 54.31 44.59 -5.76
CA PRO A 386 53.55 45.63 -6.46
C PRO A 386 52.28 45.14 -7.17
N ALA A 387 52.15 43.84 -7.47
CA ALA A 387 50.95 43.27 -8.09
C ALA A 387 49.78 43.09 -7.10
N VAL A 388 50.11 42.90 -5.81
CA VAL A 388 49.12 42.70 -4.74
C VAL A 388 48.50 44.03 -4.31
N GLU A 389 49.27 45.12 -4.30
CA GLU A 389 48.73 46.47 -4.01
C GLU A 389 47.78 46.97 -5.11
N GLN A 390 48.09 46.69 -6.38
CA GLN A 390 47.22 47.04 -7.50
C GLN A 390 45.90 46.24 -7.49
N THR A 391 45.94 44.95 -7.16
CA THR A 391 44.73 44.11 -7.05
C THR A 391 43.86 44.49 -5.84
N VAL A 392 44.45 44.84 -4.70
CA VAL A 392 43.69 45.33 -3.53
C VAL A 392 42.99 46.66 -3.79
N GLN A 393 43.60 47.58 -4.55
CA GLN A 393 42.95 48.84 -4.94
C GLN A 393 41.79 48.64 -5.93
N VAL A 394 41.90 47.67 -6.84
CA VAL A 394 40.81 47.31 -7.77
C VAL A 394 39.63 46.67 -7.04
N VAL A 395 39.89 45.80 -6.05
CA VAL A 395 38.84 45.18 -5.23
C VAL A 395 38.12 46.21 -4.33
N GLN A 396 38.85 47.16 -3.73
CA GLN A 396 38.25 48.19 -2.88
C GLN A 396 37.37 49.19 -3.64
N ASN A 397 37.65 49.44 -4.92
CA ASN A 397 36.84 50.34 -5.76
C ASN A 397 35.58 49.64 -6.33
N ASN A 398 35.54 48.30 -6.35
CA ASN A 398 34.41 47.55 -6.91
C ASN A 398 33.17 47.55 -5.98
N ASP A 399 33.37 47.62 -4.67
CA ASP A 399 32.29 47.63 -3.65
C ASP A 399 31.46 48.94 -3.62
N GLN A 400 31.84 49.98 -4.38
CA GLN A 400 31.17 51.29 -4.42
C GLN A 400 30.67 51.69 -5.82
N CYS A 401 30.80 50.82 -6.83
CA CYS A 401 30.39 51.12 -8.18
C CYS A 401 28.85 51.07 -8.34
N LEU A 402 28.25 52.09 -8.95
CA LEU A 402 26.80 52.16 -9.22
C LEU A 402 26.38 51.54 -10.56
N HIS A 403 27.34 50.95 -11.31
CA HIS A 403 27.12 50.23 -12.56
C HIS A 403 26.22 50.94 -13.59
N GLN A 404 26.45 52.24 -13.80
CA GLN A 404 25.60 53.06 -14.68
C GLN A 404 26.06 53.07 -16.15
N ALA A 405 27.33 52.76 -16.41
CA ALA A 405 27.92 52.75 -17.75
C ALA A 405 28.48 51.37 -18.11
N TRP A 406 28.06 50.85 -19.27
CA TRP A 406 28.42 49.52 -19.77
C TRP A 406 28.87 49.58 -21.22
N THR A 407 29.99 48.93 -21.51
CA THR A 407 30.49 48.73 -22.87
C THR A 407 30.29 47.28 -23.25
N ARG A 408 29.79 47.02 -24.47
CA ARG A 408 29.55 45.66 -24.94
C ARG A 408 30.69 45.20 -25.83
N GLU A 409 31.36 44.13 -25.42
CA GLU A 409 32.36 43.46 -26.25
C GLU A 409 31.73 42.33 -27.06
N TYR A 410 32.01 42.33 -28.37
CA TYR A 410 31.65 41.24 -29.27
C TYR A 410 32.93 40.50 -29.67
N ARG A 411 33.10 39.26 -29.23
CA ARG A 411 34.21 38.40 -29.66
C ARG A 411 33.70 37.29 -30.57
N LYS A 412 34.33 37.14 -31.74
CA LYS A 412 33.95 36.16 -32.75
C LYS A 412 34.49 34.75 -32.48
N ASP A 413 35.43 34.62 -31.54
CA ASP A 413 36.24 33.40 -31.39
C ASP A 413 35.93 32.58 -30.11
N GLY A 414 34.81 32.85 -29.43
CA GLY A 414 34.15 31.90 -28.51
C GLY A 414 34.89 31.48 -27.22
N HIS A 415 36.11 31.94 -26.98
CA HIS A 415 36.88 31.63 -25.77
C HIS A 415 37.11 32.92 -24.97
N ASP A 416 36.83 32.88 -23.66
CA ASP A 416 36.94 33.96 -22.65
C ASP A 416 35.80 34.99 -22.50
N THR A 417 34.55 34.58 -22.72
CA THR A 417 33.37 35.41 -22.39
C THR A 417 32.59 34.86 -21.18
N ASN A 418 33.31 34.62 -20.09
CA ASN A 418 32.71 34.20 -18.82
C ASN A 418 32.09 35.41 -18.08
N CYS A 419 30.89 35.20 -17.53
CA CYS A 419 30.23 36.16 -16.64
C CYS A 419 30.60 35.93 -15.17
N GLU A 420 31.25 36.91 -14.54
CA GLU A 420 31.79 36.86 -13.17
C GLU A 420 30.71 36.77 -12.05
N LEU A 421 29.43 36.87 -12.42
CA LEU A 421 28.28 36.75 -11.50
C LEU A 421 27.54 35.41 -11.56
N CYS A 422 27.73 34.64 -12.63
CA CYS A 422 27.03 33.35 -12.80
C CYS A 422 27.93 32.24 -13.33
N ASP A 423 29.21 32.52 -13.53
CA ASP A 423 30.25 31.60 -14.02
C ASP A 423 29.86 30.83 -15.29
N ALA A 424 29.06 31.47 -16.15
CA ALA A 424 28.59 30.88 -17.41
C ALA A 424 29.28 31.53 -18.60
N ASP A 425 29.69 30.69 -19.55
CA ASP A 425 30.30 31.14 -20.80
C ASP A 425 29.25 31.63 -21.80
N HIS A 426 29.46 32.83 -22.34
CA HIS A 426 28.54 33.49 -23.26
C HIS A 426 29.17 33.71 -24.64
N LEU A 427 28.86 32.82 -25.59
CA LEU A 427 29.53 32.72 -26.89
C LEU A 427 29.48 33.95 -27.83
N PHE A 428 28.67 34.98 -27.53
CA PHE A 428 28.41 36.07 -28.49
C PHE A 428 28.81 37.46 -28.00
N PHE A 429 28.58 37.78 -26.73
CA PHE A 429 28.93 39.08 -26.16
C PHE A 429 28.92 39.03 -24.63
N ILE A 430 29.74 39.87 -24.03
CA ILE A 430 29.77 40.14 -22.58
C ILE A 430 29.73 41.66 -22.38
N ASN A 431 29.07 42.13 -21.33
CA ASN A 431 29.08 43.56 -21.00
C ASN A 431 30.15 43.80 -19.92
N GLU A 432 30.98 44.81 -20.12
CA GLU A 432 31.99 45.25 -19.17
C GLU A 432 31.61 46.62 -18.61
N CYS A 433 31.63 46.77 -17.29
CA CYS A 433 31.34 48.04 -16.65
C CYS A 433 32.52 49.00 -16.81
N SER A 434 32.27 50.19 -17.34
CA SER A 434 33.32 51.18 -17.63
C SER A 434 34.02 51.71 -16.38
N ASP A 435 33.39 51.62 -15.21
CA ASP A 435 33.89 52.19 -13.96
C ASP A 435 34.66 51.17 -13.10
N CYS A 436 34.40 49.88 -13.27
CA CYS A 436 34.97 48.83 -12.41
C CYS A 436 35.42 47.55 -13.14
N ALA A 437 35.37 47.55 -14.47
CA ALA A 437 35.75 46.42 -15.33
C ALA A 437 35.01 45.10 -15.06
N LEU A 438 33.92 45.12 -14.28
CA LEU A 438 33.11 43.93 -14.00
C LEU A 438 32.49 43.38 -15.30
N ARG A 439 32.70 42.10 -15.59
CA ARG A 439 32.15 41.43 -16.77
C ARG A 439 30.89 40.64 -16.43
N ALA A 440 29.75 41.10 -16.94
CA ALA A 440 28.44 40.52 -16.67
C ALA A 440 27.65 40.24 -17.96
N CYS A 441 26.94 39.11 -18.00
CA CYS A 441 26.01 38.83 -19.08
C CYS A 441 24.77 39.74 -18.98
N ASN A 442 24.04 39.92 -20.09
CA ASN A 442 22.84 40.78 -20.11
C ASN A 442 21.82 40.40 -19.02
N ARG A 443 21.69 39.11 -18.72
CA ARG A 443 20.76 38.64 -17.69
C ARG A 443 21.21 39.05 -16.29
N CYS A 444 22.49 38.91 -15.97
CA CYS A 444 23.03 39.30 -14.66
C CYS A 444 23.08 40.81 -14.51
N MET A 445 23.47 41.54 -15.56
CA MET A 445 23.51 43.00 -15.59
C MET A 445 22.15 43.65 -15.29
N HIS A 446 21.03 43.09 -15.77
CA HIS A 446 19.70 43.69 -15.54
C HIS A 446 18.96 43.15 -14.31
N ASN A 447 19.37 42.00 -13.75
CA ASN A 447 18.58 41.31 -12.72
C ASN A 447 19.33 41.02 -11.42
N ARG A 448 20.66 41.24 -11.36
CA ARG A 448 21.48 40.92 -10.18
C ARG A 448 22.31 42.09 -9.67
N LEU A 449 22.65 43.02 -10.55
CA LEU A 449 23.20 44.35 -10.25
C LEU A 449 22.06 45.36 -10.41
#